data_AF-A0A925JZ36-F1
#
_entry.id   AF-A0A925JZ36-F1
#
_cell.length_a   1.000
_cell.length_b   1.000
_cell.length_c   1.000
_cell.angle_alpha   90.00
_cell.angle_beta   90.00
_cell.angle_gamma   90.00
#
_symmetry.space_group_name_H-M   'P 1'
#
loop_
_entity.id
_entity.type
_entity.pdbx_description
1 polymer ?
#
loop_
_entity_poly.entity_id
_entity_poly.type
_entity_poly.pdbx_seq_one_letter_code
_entity_poly.pdbx_strand_id
1 'polypeptide(L)'
;AFDADAEGLVFEDASPEEVQSAIWEKLKEHYAEKEQQVGVEAMRTYERIIMLNIIDAQWKDHLLAIDHLKQGIGLVGYGQKDPLVEYKKESFDMFQAMLDRIDTTTIRTLFNLQVVAEQQPEQLQQRRQRRPTSMTFTGPNQGATAAGEEAARTKTVTRDQPKVGRNEACPCGSGKKYKKCCGASI
;
A
#
# COMPACT_ATOMS: atom_id res chain seq x y z
N ALA A 1 21.08 0.49 3.49
CA ALA A 1 21.49 -0.85 3.03
C ALA A 1 22.76 -1.21 3.79
N PHE A 2 22.99 -2.48 4.11
CA PHE A 2 24.22 -2.91 4.78
C PHE A 2 25.42 -2.66 3.84
N ASP A 3 26.45 -2.00 4.35
CA ASP A 3 27.65 -1.61 3.61
C ASP A 3 28.86 -2.14 4.39
N ALA A 4 29.52 -3.16 3.85
CA ALA A 4 30.59 -3.86 4.55
C ALA A 4 31.81 -2.96 4.82
N ASP A 5 32.10 -2.03 3.91
CA ASP A 5 33.21 -1.08 4.05
C ASP A 5 32.89 -0.05 5.14
N ALA A 6 31.64 0.44 5.19
CA ALA A 6 31.17 1.34 6.24
C ALA A 6 31.16 0.67 7.63
N GLU A 7 30.94 -0.64 7.68
CA GLU A 7 30.98 -1.46 8.90
C GLU A 7 32.41 -1.88 9.31
N GLY A 8 33.43 -1.47 8.54
CA GLY A 8 34.84 -1.72 8.81
C GLY A 8 35.27 -3.18 8.59
N LEU A 9 34.53 -3.94 7.77
CA LEU A 9 34.87 -5.33 7.45
C LEU A 9 35.85 -5.37 6.29
N VAL A 10 37.01 -6.00 6.50
CA VAL A 10 38.05 -6.19 5.47
C VAL A 10 38.23 -7.69 5.22
N PHE A 11 38.21 -8.09 3.95
CA PHE A 11 38.19 -9.50 3.55
C PHE A 11 39.35 -9.92 2.65
N GLU A 12 40.44 -9.16 2.60
CA GLU A 12 41.51 -9.33 1.59
C GLU A 12 42.16 -10.72 1.54
N ASP A 13 42.07 -11.52 2.62
CA ASP A 13 42.54 -12.92 2.67
C ASP A 13 41.59 -13.85 3.46
N ALA A 14 40.32 -13.47 3.61
CA ALA A 14 39.37 -14.24 4.41
C ALA A 14 38.82 -15.45 3.65
N SER A 15 38.75 -16.60 4.33
CA SER A 15 38.02 -17.76 3.83
C SER A 15 36.51 -17.48 3.74
N PRO A 16 35.76 -18.21 2.89
CA PRO A 16 34.31 -18.03 2.78
C PRO A 16 33.57 -18.15 4.12
N GLU A 17 34.04 -19.04 5.01
CA GLU A 17 33.48 -19.23 6.35
C GLU A 17 33.75 -18.04 7.27
N GLU A 18 34.93 -17.44 7.20
CA GLU A 18 35.28 -16.24 7.95
C GLU A 18 34.48 -15.02 7.48
N VAL A 19 34.31 -14.86 6.16
CA VAL A 19 33.46 -13.81 5.59
C VAL A 19 32.01 -13.97 6.07
N GLN A 20 31.46 -15.19 5.98
CA GLN A 20 30.11 -15.48 6.44
C GLN A 20 29.94 -15.17 7.93
N SER A 21 30.90 -15.61 8.76
CA SER A 21 30.86 -15.40 10.20
C SER A 21 30.93 -13.92 10.57
N ALA A 22 31.83 -13.16 9.93
CA ALA A 22 31.97 -11.73 10.17
C ALA A 22 30.71 -10.94 9.82
N ILE A 23 30.10 -11.23 8.66
CA ILE A 23 28.83 -10.60 8.25
C ILE A 23 27.71 -11.00 9.22
N TRP A 24 27.66 -12.27 9.63
CA TRP A 24 26.62 -12.78 10.52
C TRP A 24 26.63 -12.11 11.90
N GLU A 25 27.82 -11.93 12.49
CA GLU A 25 27.95 -11.22 13.76
C GLU A 25 27.50 -9.76 13.64
N LYS A 26 27.89 -9.06 12.56
CA LYS A 26 27.41 -7.69 12.30
C LYS A 26 25.89 -7.60 12.13
N LEU A 27 25.29 -8.53 11.41
CA LEU A 27 23.83 -8.55 11.26
C LEU A 27 23.10 -8.77 12.58
N LYS A 28 23.64 -9.61 13.49
CA LYS A 28 23.09 -9.79 14.85
C LYS A 28 23.19 -8.50 15.66
N GLU A 29 24.33 -7.82 15.62
CA GLU A 29 24.53 -6.53 16.30
C GLU A 29 23.47 -5.52 15.87
N HIS A 30 23.31 -5.31 14.55
CA HIS A 30 22.30 -4.41 13.98
C HIS A 30 20.87 -4.78 14.37
N TYR A 31 20.56 -6.08 14.41
CA TYR A 31 19.24 -6.54 14.81
C TYR A 31 18.97 -6.29 16.29
N ALA A 32 19.96 -6.51 17.16
CA ALA A 32 19.87 -6.24 18.59
C ALA A 32 19.70 -4.75 18.88
N GLU A 33 20.44 -3.88 18.19
CA GLU A 33 20.28 -2.42 18.28
C GLU A 33 18.86 -1.98 17.87
N LYS A 34 18.34 -2.57 16.78
CA LYS A 34 16.95 -2.32 16.35
C LYS A 34 15.96 -2.77 17.41
N GLU A 35 16.13 -3.97 17.98
CA GLU A 35 15.25 -4.50 19.03
C GLU A 35 15.25 -3.59 20.27
N GLN A 36 16.39 -3.00 20.63
CA GLN A 36 16.48 -2.03 21.73
C GLN A 36 15.73 -0.72 21.43
N GLN A 37 15.82 -0.21 20.20
CA GLN A 37 15.14 1.03 19.79
C GLN A 37 13.61 0.86 19.72
N VAL A 38 13.14 -0.31 19.30
CA VAL A 38 11.71 -0.62 19.09
C VAL A 38 11.04 -1.12 20.38
N GLY A 39 11.80 -1.85 21.20
CA GLY A 39 11.29 -2.62 22.32
C GLY A 39 10.98 -4.07 21.93
N VAL A 40 11.35 -4.99 22.81
CA VAL A 40 11.28 -6.45 22.59
C VAL A 40 9.88 -6.91 22.21
N GLU A 41 8.85 -6.53 22.98
CA GLU A 41 7.47 -6.98 22.74
C GLU A 41 6.90 -6.46 21.41
N ALA A 42 7.15 -5.19 21.10
CA ALA A 42 6.75 -4.58 19.84
C ALA A 42 7.48 -5.26 18.67
N MET A 43 8.78 -5.54 18.80
CA MET A 43 9.56 -6.22 17.77
C MET A 43 8.99 -7.62 17.46
N ARG A 44 8.68 -8.44 18.47
CA ARG A 44 8.03 -9.76 18.26
C ARG A 44 6.67 -9.65 17.58
N THR A 45 5.94 -8.58 17.86
CA THR A 45 4.65 -8.32 17.22
C THR A 45 4.84 -7.95 15.75
N TYR A 46 5.81 -7.09 15.43
CA TYR A 46 6.16 -6.75 14.05
C TYR A 46 6.67 -7.96 13.26
N GLU A 47 7.56 -8.76 13.83
CA GLU A 47 8.03 -10.03 13.24
C GLU A 47 6.84 -10.90 12.82
N ARG A 48 5.91 -11.16 13.74
CA ARG A 48 4.73 -11.98 13.49
C ARG A 48 3.84 -11.39 12.39
N ILE A 49 3.53 -10.10 12.47
CA ILE A 49 2.66 -9.43 11.49
C ILE A 49 3.29 -9.44 10.10
N ILE A 50 4.59 -9.15 10.00
CA ILE A 50 5.33 -9.12 8.74
C ILE A 50 5.35 -10.53 8.12
N MET A 51 5.72 -11.56 8.91
CA MET A 51 5.73 -12.94 8.44
C MET A 51 4.36 -13.39 7.95
N LEU A 52 3.30 -13.16 8.74
CA LEU A 52 1.94 -13.56 8.35
C LEU A 52 1.49 -12.87 7.06
N ASN A 53 1.72 -11.56 6.93
CA ASN A 53 1.35 -10.83 5.72
C ASN A 53 2.10 -11.34 4.48
N ILE A 54 3.39 -11.67 4.60
CA ILE A 54 4.19 -12.21 3.50
C ILE A 54 3.73 -13.60 3.12
N ILE A 55 3.53 -14.49 4.10
CA ILE A 55 3.04 -15.85 3.88
C ILE A 55 1.67 -15.82 3.18
N ASP A 56 0.74 -15.02 3.68
CA ASP A 56 -0.61 -14.91 3.11
C ASP A 56 -0.57 -14.41 1.65
N ALA A 57 0.28 -13.43 1.35
CA ALA A 57 0.44 -12.92 -0.01
C ALA A 57 1.04 -13.99 -0.93
N GLN A 58 2.17 -14.60 -0.53
CA GLN A 58 2.86 -15.61 -1.32
C GLN A 58 2.00 -16.86 -1.54
N TRP A 59 1.21 -17.27 -0.54
CA TRP A 59 0.31 -18.40 -0.65
C TRP A 59 -0.83 -18.14 -1.64
N LYS A 60 -1.45 -16.95 -1.61
CA LYS A 60 -2.50 -16.58 -2.58
C LYS A 60 -1.96 -16.57 -4.01
N ASP A 61 -0.78 -15.98 -4.20
CA ASP A 61 -0.12 -15.97 -5.51
C ASP A 61 0.20 -17.40 -5.98
N HIS A 62 0.65 -18.28 -5.08
CA HIS A 62 0.92 -19.68 -5.41
C HIS A 62 -0.35 -20.45 -5.78
N LEU A 63 -1.46 -20.27 -5.06
CA LEU A 63 -2.74 -20.89 -5.41
C LEU A 63 -3.21 -20.48 -6.81
N LEU A 64 -3.10 -19.19 -7.15
CA LEU A 64 -3.41 -18.69 -8.49
C LEU A 64 -2.50 -19.31 -9.55
N ALA A 65 -1.19 -19.41 -9.26
CA ALA A 65 -0.22 -20.00 -10.17
C ALA A 65 -0.47 -21.50 -10.40
N ILE A 66 -0.86 -22.24 -9.35
CA ILE A 66 -1.25 -23.65 -9.44
C ILE A 66 -2.52 -23.83 -10.30
N ASP A 67 -3.50 -22.93 -10.19
CA ASP A 67 -4.69 -23.00 -11.03
C ASP A 67 -4.36 -22.74 -12.51
N HIS A 68 -3.47 -21.79 -12.82
CA HIS A 68 -2.96 -21.61 -14.19
C HIS A 68 -2.18 -22.84 -14.69
N LEU A 69 -1.36 -23.46 -13.83
CA LEU A 69 -0.63 -24.68 -14.17
C LEU A 69 -1.60 -25.82 -14.54
N LYS A 70 -2.67 -26.02 -13.78
CA LYS A 70 -3.70 -27.04 -14.10
C LYS A 70 -4.39 -26.78 -15.44
N GLN A 71 -4.62 -25.53 -15.82
CA GLN A 71 -5.20 -25.20 -17.13
C GLN A 71 -4.22 -25.48 -18.28
N GLY A 72 -2.92 -25.26 -18.06
CA GLY A 72 -1.87 -25.44 -19.06
C GLY A 72 -1.38 -26.89 -19.23
N ILE A 73 -1.49 -27.74 -18.20
CA ILE A 73 -0.89 -29.08 -18.20
C ILE A 73 -1.44 -30.01 -19.28
N GLY A 74 -2.67 -29.76 -19.76
CA GLY A 74 -3.28 -30.52 -20.86
C GLY A 74 -2.46 -30.47 -22.15
N LEU A 75 -1.69 -29.39 -22.37
CA LEU A 75 -0.81 -29.25 -23.53
C LEU A 75 0.45 -30.14 -23.43
N VAL A 76 0.87 -30.51 -22.22
CA VAL A 76 2.06 -31.34 -21.98
C VAL A 76 1.83 -32.79 -22.43
N GLY A 77 0.58 -33.26 -22.41
CA GLY A 77 0.20 -34.58 -22.91
C GLY A 77 0.49 -34.79 -24.41
N TYR A 78 0.56 -33.73 -25.22
CA TYR A 78 0.98 -33.83 -26.62
C TYR A 78 2.45 -34.24 -26.77
N GLY A 79 3.27 -34.03 -25.74
CA GLY A 79 4.68 -34.42 -25.70
C GLY A 79 4.95 -35.86 -25.27
N GLN A 80 3.93 -36.73 -25.21
CA GLN A 80 4.02 -38.12 -24.71
C GLN A 80 4.52 -38.26 -23.26
N LYS A 81 4.52 -37.16 -22.49
CA LYS A 81 4.81 -37.16 -21.07
C LYS A 81 3.53 -37.32 -20.27
N ASP A 82 3.62 -37.97 -19.11
CA ASP A 82 2.48 -38.09 -18.19
C ASP A 82 2.16 -36.71 -17.57
N PRO A 83 0.99 -36.12 -17.85
CA PRO A 83 0.61 -34.80 -17.34
C PRO A 83 0.61 -34.73 -15.81
N LEU A 84 0.27 -35.84 -15.11
CA LEU A 84 0.23 -35.86 -13.66
C LEU A 84 1.63 -35.80 -13.06
N VAL A 85 2.61 -36.44 -13.69
CA VAL A 85 4.00 -36.43 -13.24
C VAL A 85 4.60 -35.03 -13.41
N GLU A 86 4.40 -34.41 -14.57
CA GLU A 86 4.91 -33.07 -14.84
C GLU A 86 4.22 -32.02 -13.95
N TYR A 87 2.90 -32.14 -13.71
CA TYR A 87 2.19 -31.30 -12.76
C TYR A 87 2.81 -31.38 -11.35
N LYS A 88 3.07 -32.60 -10.85
CA LYS A 88 3.65 -32.78 -9.51
C LYS A 88 5.05 -32.19 -9.41
N LYS A 89 5.86 -32.35 -10.45
CA LYS A 89 7.22 -31.80 -10.50
C LYS A 89 7.18 -30.27 -10.50
N GLU A 90 6.44 -29.68 -11.44
CA GLU A 90 6.39 -28.22 -11.61
C GLU A 90 5.73 -27.53 -10.40
N SER A 91 4.65 -28.10 -9.86
CA SER A 91 4.01 -27.58 -8.65
C SER A 91 4.93 -27.61 -7.43
N PHE A 92 5.75 -28.65 -7.29
CA PHE A 92 6.73 -28.75 -6.22
C PHE A 92 7.86 -27.72 -6.37
N ASP A 93 8.39 -27.55 -7.58
CA ASP A 93 9.42 -26.54 -7.89
C ASP A 93 8.89 -25.13 -7.59
N MET A 94 7.63 -24.84 -7.96
CA MET A 94 6.96 -23.58 -7.64
C MET A 94 6.76 -23.37 -6.14
N PHE A 95 6.50 -24.44 -5.38
CA PHE A 95 6.34 -24.40 -3.93
C PHE A 95 7.67 -24.12 -3.22
N GLN A 96 8.77 -24.79 -3.61
CA GLN A 96 10.11 -24.51 -3.07
C GLN A 96 10.51 -23.05 -3.32
N ALA A 97 10.33 -22.59 -4.56
CA ALA A 97 10.61 -21.19 -4.90
C ALA A 97 9.74 -20.20 -4.11
N MET A 98 8.52 -20.58 -3.71
CA MET A 98 7.67 -19.76 -2.84
C MET A 98 8.23 -19.69 -1.42
N LEU A 99 8.68 -20.81 -0.84
CA LEU A 99 9.31 -20.83 0.49
C LEU A 99 10.56 -19.94 0.51
N ASP A 100 11.44 -20.06 -0.49
CA ASP A 100 12.64 -19.22 -0.60
C ASP A 100 12.32 -17.72 -0.67
N ARG A 101 11.24 -17.37 -1.40
CA ARG A 101 10.75 -16.00 -1.48
C ARG A 101 10.19 -15.51 -0.14
N ILE A 102 9.47 -16.35 0.59
CA ILE A 102 8.95 -16.01 1.93
C ILE A 102 10.12 -15.66 2.84
N ASP A 103 11.15 -16.51 2.90
CA ASP A 103 12.31 -16.31 3.78
C ASP A 103 13.08 -15.04 3.40
N THR A 104 13.43 -14.90 2.13
CA THR A 104 14.19 -13.75 1.63
C THR A 104 13.43 -12.43 1.83
N THR A 105 12.12 -12.43 1.56
CA THR A 105 11.27 -11.23 1.69
C THR A 105 11.08 -10.87 3.16
N THR A 106 10.91 -11.86 4.03
CA THR A 106 10.78 -11.66 5.49
C THR A 106 12.03 -11.00 6.03
N ILE A 107 13.21 -11.58 5.79
CA ILE A 107 14.50 -11.04 6.25
C ILE A 107 14.69 -9.63 5.70
N ARG A 108 14.55 -9.44 4.38
CA ARG A 108 14.70 -8.11 3.75
C ARG A 108 13.76 -7.07 4.36
N THR A 109 12.51 -7.43 4.62
CA THR A 109 11.52 -6.50 5.19
C THR A 109 11.87 -6.15 6.63
N LEU A 110 12.28 -7.12 7.46
CA LEU A 110 12.68 -6.88 8.85
C LEU A 110 13.93 -6.00 8.95
N PHE A 111 14.94 -6.26 8.11
CA PHE A 111 16.16 -5.46 8.12
C PHE A 111 15.94 -4.04 7.56
N ASN A 112 15.02 -3.87 6.61
CA ASN A 112 14.64 -2.54 6.10
C ASN A 112 13.57 -1.82 6.95
N LEU A 113 12.97 -2.49 7.93
CA LEU A 113 11.97 -1.88 8.81
C LEU A 113 12.61 -0.70 9.56
N GLN A 114 12.09 0.49 9.31
CA GLN A 114 12.41 1.70 10.05
C GLN A 114 11.23 1.99 10.97
N VAL A 115 11.45 1.80 12.27
CA VAL A 115 10.44 2.20 13.25
C VAL A 115 10.61 3.69 13.49
N VAL A 116 9.63 4.44 13.00
CA VAL A 116 9.49 5.85 13.38
C VAL A 116 9.06 5.84 14.83
N ALA A 117 10.01 5.92 15.76
CA ALA A 117 9.72 6.25 17.15
C ALA A 117 8.82 7.48 17.13
N GLU A 118 7.65 7.34 17.77
CA GLU A 118 6.53 8.26 17.67
C GLU A 118 7.00 9.71 17.69
N GLN A 119 7.17 10.30 16.50
CA GLN A 119 7.41 11.72 16.40
C GLN A 119 6.12 12.35 16.91
N GLN A 120 6.27 13.25 17.89
CA GLN A 120 5.18 14.00 18.51
C GLN A 120 4.10 14.30 17.46
N PRO A 121 2.82 14.03 17.75
CA PRO A 121 1.72 14.08 16.78
C PRO A 121 1.63 15.41 16.00
N GLU A 122 2.27 16.48 16.50
CA GLU A 122 2.45 17.77 15.83
C GLU A 122 3.19 17.69 14.48
N GLN A 123 4.21 16.85 14.32
CA GLN A 123 4.99 16.77 13.06
C GLN A 123 4.22 16.05 11.94
N LEU A 124 3.45 15.01 12.27
CA LEU A 124 2.56 14.33 11.34
C LEU A 124 1.39 15.24 10.91
N GLN A 125 0.86 16.05 11.82
CA GLN A 125 -0.18 17.04 11.50
C GLN A 125 0.35 18.15 10.58
N GLN A 126 1.56 18.67 10.81
CA GLN A 126 2.16 19.68 9.92
C GLN A 126 2.44 19.12 8.52
N ARG A 127 2.90 17.86 8.40
CA ARG A 127 3.12 17.23 7.08
C ARG A 127 1.82 17.01 6.31
N ARG A 128 0.71 16.74 7.03
CA ARG A 128 -0.64 16.64 6.46
C ARG A 128 -1.20 17.99 6.03
N GLN A 129 -0.89 19.06 6.76
CA GLN A 129 -1.26 20.45 6.42
C GLN A 129 -0.45 21.01 5.25
N ARG A 130 0.77 20.51 5.03
CA ARG A 130 1.66 20.92 3.91
C ARG A 130 1.40 20.20 2.59
N ARG A 131 0.48 19.24 2.52
CA ARG A 131 0.03 18.71 1.22
C ARG A 131 -0.94 19.71 0.60
N PRO A 132 -0.61 20.36 -0.54
CA PRO A 132 -1.59 21.15 -1.26
C PRO A 132 -2.66 20.19 -1.78
N THR A 133 -3.85 20.29 -1.21
CA THR A 133 -5.06 19.61 -1.69
C THR A 133 -5.55 20.31 -2.96
N SER A 134 -4.78 20.22 -4.05
CA SER A 134 -5.22 20.63 -5.38
C SER A 134 -5.09 19.45 -6.33
N MET A 135 -5.90 18.41 -6.09
CA MET A 135 -6.27 17.49 -7.15
C MET A 135 -7.31 18.19 -8.01
N THR A 136 -6.86 18.92 -9.02
CA THR A 136 -7.74 19.47 -10.05
C THR A 136 -8.32 18.30 -10.84
N PHE A 137 -9.59 18.00 -10.61
CA PHE A 137 -10.35 17.03 -11.38
C PHE A 137 -10.70 17.65 -12.75
N THR A 138 -9.88 17.38 -13.78
CA THR A 138 -10.26 17.67 -15.16
C THR A 138 -11.21 16.58 -15.64
N GLY A 139 -12.51 16.82 -15.50
CA GLY A 139 -13.53 16.03 -16.17
C GLY A 139 -13.38 16.14 -17.71
N PRO A 140 -13.84 15.15 -18.49
CA PRO A 140 -13.55 15.02 -19.93
C PRO A 140 -14.20 16.07 -20.85
N ASN A 141 -14.56 17.25 -20.36
CA ASN A 141 -15.34 18.22 -21.13
C ASN A 141 -15.00 19.69 -20.87
N GLN A 142 -13.71 20.03 -20.78
CA GLN A 142 -13.26 21.43 -20.85
C GLN A 142 -12.01 21.56 -21.73
N GLY A 143 -12.18 21.28 -23.01
CA GLY A 143 -11.31 21.77 -24.07
C GLY A 143 -11.99 22.91 -24.80
N ALA A 144 -11.86 24.14 -24.28
CA ALA A 144 -11.97 25.40 -25.03
C ALA A 144 -11.87 26.57 -24.04
N THR A 145 -10.67 27.15 -23.93
CA THR A 145 -10.38 28.59 -24.05
C THR A 145 -9.09 28.88 -23.29
N ALA A 146 -7.97 28.80 -24.01
CA ALA A 146 -6.81 29.62 -23.68
C ALA A 146 -7.09 31.03 -24.19
N ALA A 147 -7.39 31.98 -23.30
CA ALA A 147 -7.17 33.42 -23.49
C ALA A 147 -7.56 34.19 -22.21
N GLY A 148 -6.63 34.99 -21.69
CA GLY A 148 -6.95 36.18 -20.91
C GLY A 148 -6.83 36.05 -19.39
N GLU A 149 -5.73 36.60 -18.88
CA GLU A 149 -5.64 37.08 -17.51
C GLU A 149 -6.75 38.09 -17.18
N GLU A 150 -7.17 38.09 -15.91
CA GLU A 150 -8.01 39.07 -15.22
C GLU A 150 -9.49 39.23 -15.68
N ALA A 151 -10.40 38.46 -15.06
CA ALA A 151 -11.75 38.98 -14.79
C ALA A 151 -12.47 38.23 -13.65
N ALA A 152 -12.97 39.03 -12.71
CA ALA A 152 -14.10 38.78 -11.81
C ALA A 152 -13.93 37.74 -10.67
N ARG A 153 -13.58 38.27 -9.49
CA ARG A 153 -13.93 37.66 -8.20
C ARG A 153 -15.46 37.45 -8.15
N THR A 154 -15.90 36.22 -8.31
CA THR A 154 -17.33 35.85 -8.17
C THR A 154 -17.76 36.09 -6.73
N LYS A 155 -18.50 37.18 -6.48
CA LYS A 155 -19.18 37.41 -5.19
C LYS A 155 -20.24 36.32 -5.04
N THR A 156 -20.10 35.49 -4.00
CA THR A 156 -21.15 34.56 -3.57
C THR A 156 -22.38 35.35 -3.16
N VAL A 157 -23.50 35.15 -3.86
CA VAL A 157 -24.79 35.75 -3.49
C VAL A 157 -25.32 35.03 -2.26
N THR A 158 -25.27 35.70 -1.11
CA THR A 158 -25.95 35.25 0.11
C THR A 158 -27.45 35.50 -0.07
N ARG A 159 -28.29 34.50 0.20
CA ARG A 159 -29.75 34.62 0.04
C ARG A 159 -30.32 35.44 1.21
N ASP A 160 -30.98 36.56 0.91
CA ASP A 160 -31.56 37.46 1.92
C ASP A 160 -32.73 36.86 2.72
N GLN A 161 -33.33 35.76 2.23
CA GLN A 161 -34.47 35.12 2.90
C GLN A 161 -34.16 33.68 3.32
N PRO A 162 -34.67 33.23 4.48
CA PRO A 162 -34.49 31.86 4.95
C PRO A 162 -35.00 30.85 3.91
N LYS A 163 -34.34 29.69 3.87
CA LYS A 163 -34.71 28.58 2.97
C LYS A 163 -36.03 27.98 3.46
N VAL A 164 -37.13 28.31 2.78
CA VAL A 164 -38.47 27.80 3.10
C VAL A 164 -38.48 26.27 2.97
N GLY A 165 -38.89 25.59 4.04
CA GLY A 165 -38.98 24.15 4.12
C GLY A 165 -40.10 23.59 3.22
N ARG A 166 -39.92 22.38 2.69
CA ARG A 166 -40.86 21.72 1.77
C ARG A 166 -42.31 21.63 2.29
N ASN A 167 -42.51 21.59 3.62
CA ASN A 167 -43.82 21.51 4.26
C ASN A 167 -44.30 22.84 4.90
N GLU A 168 -43.51 23.91 4.86
CA GLU A 168 -43.86 25.21 5.46
C GLU A 168 -44.87 25.97 4.61
N ALA A 169 -45.50 27.00 5.19
CA ALA A 169 -46.41 27.88 4.48
C ALA A 169 -45.67 28.55 3.31
N CYS A 170 -46.28 28.52 2.13
CA CYS A 170 -45.66 29.07 0.93
C CYS A 170 -45.61 30.61 1.00
N PRO A 171 -44.44 31.24 0.76
CA PRO A 171 -44.27 32.69 0.91
C PRO A 171 -45.03 33.52 -0.14
N CYS A 172 -45.65 32.89 -1.15
CA CYS A 172 -46.50 33.58 -2.12
C CYS A 172 -47.89 33.97 -1.57
N GLY A 173 -48.16 33.70 -0.29
CA GLY A 173 -49.43 34.06 0.36
C GLY A 173 -50.60 33.14 0.02
N SER A 174 -50.37 32.02 -0.66
CA SER A 174 -51.43 31.11 -1.12
C SER A 174 -52.09 30.26 -0.01
N GLY A 175 -51.57 30.31 1.23
CA GLY A 175 -52.05 29.49 2.36
C GLY A 175 -51.75 27.98 2.25
N LYS A 176 -51.09 27.53 1.16
CA LYS A 176 -50.74 26.11 0.93
C LYS A 176 -49.31 25.81 1.37
N LYS A 177 -49.00 24.53 1.68
CA LYS A 177 -47.63 24.07 1.94
C LYS A 177 -46.74 24.27 0.69
N TYR A 178 -45.47 24.63 0.86
CA TYR A 178 -44.54 24.97 -0.24
C TYR A 178 -44.50 23.90 -1.35
N LYS A 179 -44.41 22.61 -1.01
CA LYS A 179 -44.45 21.49 -1.97
C LYS A 179 -45.72 21.35 -2.80
N LYS A 180 -46.82 21.96 -2.35
CA LYS A 180 -48.13 21.94 -3.03
C LYS A 180 -48.43 23.28 -3.73
N CYS A 181 -47.46 24.19 -3.79
CA CYS A 181 -47.58 25.49 -4.45
C CYS A 181 -46.31 25.78 -5.26
N CYS A 182 -45.52 26.80 -4.91
CA CYS A 182 -44.32 27.19 -5.69
C CYS A 182 -43.25 26.09 -5.78
N GLY A 183 -43.25 25.11 -4.89
CA GLY A 183 -42.35 23.94 -4.94
C GLY A 183 -42.99 22.67 -5.50
N ALA A 184 -44.12 22.77 -6.23
CA ALA A 184 -44.80 21.61 -6.82
C ALA A 184 -44.21 21.17 -8.17
N SER A 185 -43.42 22.02 -8.82
CA SER A 185 -42.82 21.78 -10.14
C SER A 185 -41.28 21.80 -10.11
N ILE A 186 -40.69 21.73 -8.91
CA ILE A 186 -39.25 21.64 -8.65
C ILE A 186 -38.95 20.28 -8.03
#